data_AF-A0A158QXK6-F1
#
_entry.id   AF-A0A158QXK6-F1
#
_cell.length_a   1.000
_cell.length_b   1.000
_cell.length_c   1.000
_cell.angle_alpha   90.00
_cell.angle_beta   90.00
_cell.angle_gamma   90.00
#
_symmetry.space_group_name_H-M   'P 1'
#
loop_
_entity.id
_entity.type
_entity.pdbx_description
1 polymer ?
#
loop_
_entity_poly.entity_id
_entity_poly.type
_entity_poly.pdbx_seq_one_letter_code
_entity_poly.pdbx_strand_id
1 'polypeptide(L)'
;MKIIHEIDSLTDEWCKAGPQLFDLAEEISVSNIDLAEQRIRLLHIRTDLFDPSRYLARNCMRFEQHMSVLRERVRIERQVSRLQYSLSVDALQLSEEYQKRIELKADVQSTSDWIESHAELVKARIADVGDELRYDLMQVVYHWASGMPFSEIMTMTDAQEGLIVRCIQRLGEVCKDIRNAARIVGDPALHEKMEQVSAAIKRDIVFAASLYTSM
;
A
#
# COMPACT_ATOMS: atom_id res chain seq x y z
N MET A 1 -19.48 -37.74 22.01
CA MET A 1 -19.29 -39.09 21.41
C MET A 1 -19.17 -39.06 19.88
N LYS A 2 -19.84 -38.15 19.14
CA LYS A 2 -19.80 -38.09 17.66
C LYS A 2 -18.40 -37.89 17.06
N ILE A 3 -17.60 -36.93 17.55
CA ILE A 3 -16.27 -36.64 16.99
C ILE A 3 -15.30 -37.82 17.13
N ILE A 4 -15.37 -38.55 18.25
CA ILE A 4 -14.51 -39.72 18.46
C ILE A 4 -14.92 -40.84 17.51
N HIS A 5 -16.23 -41.10 17.40
CA HIS A 5 -16.73 -42.06 16.42
C HIS A 5 -16.40 -41.66 14.98
N GLU A 6 -16.37 -40.38 14.67
CA GLU A 6 -16.04 -39.87 13.34
C GLU A 6 -14.54 -39.95 13.06
N ILE A 7 -13.68 -39.68 14.05
CA ILE A 7 -12.23 -39.91 13.98
C ILE A 7 -11.93 -41.41 13.86
N ASP A 8 -12.58 -42.24 14.67
CA ASP A 8 -12.40 -43.69 14.63
C ASP A 8 -12.94 -44.26 13.31
N SER A 9 -14.08 -43.77 12.81
CA SER A 9 -14.66 -44.15 11.51
C SER A 9 -13.76 -43.72 10.35
N LEU A 10 -13.22 -42.50 10.36
CA LEU A 10 -12.27 -42.03 9.35
C LEU A 10 -10.97 -42.82 9.40
N THR A 11 -10.51 -43.20 10.61
CA THR A 11 -9.34 -44.08 10.79
C THR A 11 -9.61 -45.47 10.24
N ASP A 12 -10.81 -46.02 10.47
CA ASP A 12 -11.22 -47.34 10.00
C ASP A 12 -11.44 -47.37 8.47
N GLU A 13 -12.02 -46.32 7.89
CA GLU A 13 -12.15 -46.14 6.44
C GLU A 13 -10.78 -45.99 5.77
N TRP A 14 -9.87 -45.23 6.36
CA TRP A 14 -8.49 -45.12 5.87
C TRP A 14 -7.71 -46.44 5.98
N CYS A 15 -7.87 -47.21 7.06
CA CYS A 15 -7.26 -48.53 7.20
C CYS A 15 -7.74 -49.52 6.13
N LYS A 16 -8.96 -49.34 5.60
CA LYS A 16 -9.56 -50.22 4.59
C LYS A 16 -9.26 -49.80 3.15
N ALA A 17 -9.14 -48.50 2.88
CA ALA A 17 -9.01 -47.95 1.53
C ALA A 17 -7.68 -47.23 1.24
N GLY A 18 -6.92 -46.87 2.27
CA GLY A 18 -5.63 -46.20 2.15
C GLY A 18 -4.48 -47.19 1.86
N PRO A 19 -3.32 -46.69 1.41
CA PRO A 19 -2.10 -47.50 1.37
C PRO A 19 -1.80 -48.07 2.76
N GLN A 20 -1.23 -49.28 2.83
CA GLN A 20 -0.80 -49.88 4.11
C GLN A 20 0.06 -48.88 4.88
N LEU A 21 -0.45 -48.40 6.01
CA LEU A 21 0.32 -47.61 6.95
C LEU A 21 1.22 -48.59 7.70
N PHE A 22 2.51 -48.54 7.42
CA PHE A 22 3.51 -49.13 8.30
C PHE A 22 3.37 -48.46 9.67
N ASP A 23 3.36 -49.25 10.75
CA ASP A 23 3.46 -48.67 12.08
C ASP A 23 4.84 -48.02 12.19
N LEU A 24 4.87 -46.70 12.03
CA LEU A 24 6.07 -45.87 12.16
C LEU A 24 6.73 -46.07 13.54
N ALA A 25 6.06 -46.67 14.53
CA ALA A 25 6.63 -47.02 15.82
C ALA A 25 7.48 -48.29 15.79
N GLU A 26 7.18 -49.27 14.93
CA GLU A 26 7.91 -50.55 14.86
C GLU A 26 9.11 -50.50 13.89
N GLU A 27 9.08 -49.65 12.83
CA GLU A 27 10.16 -49.60 11.83
C GLU A 27 10.98 -48.30 11.76
N ILE A 28 10.59 -47.22 12.43
CA ILE A 28 11.55 -46.11 12.64
C ILE A 28 12.50 -46.54 13.75
N SER A 29 13.65 -47.08 13.35
CA SER A 29 14.85 -46.95 14.19
C SER A 29 14.93 -45.46 14.56
N VAL A 30 14.90 -45.15 15.86
CA VAL A 30 14.87 -43.81 16.46
C VAL A 30 16.02 -42.97 15.93
N SER A 31 15.88 -42.42 14.72
CA SER A 31 16.94 -41.72 13.99
C SER A 31 16.52 -40.33 13.55
N ASN A 32 15.21 -40.06 13.49
CA ASN A 32 14.67 -38.73 13.25
C ASN A 32 13.96 -38.21 14.51
N ILE A 33 14.71 -37.44 15.30
CA ILE A 33 14.27 -36.88 16.59
C ILE A 33 13.03 -35.99 16.39
N ASP A 34 12.97 -35.22 15.29
CA ASP A 34 11.87 -34.30 15.00
C ASP A 34 10.54 -35.05 14.78
N LEU A 35 10.57 -36.17 14.06
CA LEU A 35 9.38 -36.99 13.83
C LEU A 35 8.93 -37.71 15.11
N ALA A 36 9.87 -38.15 15.95
CA ALA A 36 9.57 -38.74 17.24
C ALA A 36 8.91 -37.71 18.18
N GLU A 37 9.40 -36.47 18.20
CA GLU A 37 8.84 -35.38 18.98
C GLU A 37 7.42 -35.00 18.50
N GLN A 38 7.22 -34.89 17.18
CA GLN A 38 5.89 -34.63 16.61
C GLN A 38 4.89 -35.75 16.95
N ARG A 39 5.32 -37.02 16.88
CA ARG A 39 4.49 -38.18 17.29
C ARG A 39 4.11 -38.10 18.76
N ILE A 40 5.08 -37.86 19.64
CA ILE A 40 4.83 -37.72 21.09
C ILE A 40 3.86 -36.57 21.35
N ARG A 41 4.03 -35.43 20.68
CA ARG A 41 3.14 -34.28 20.80
C ARG A 41 1.70 -34.59 20.36
N LEU A 42 1.52 -35.25 19.22
CA LEU A 42 0.20 -35.64 18.73
C LEU A 42 -0.48 -36.66 19.65
N LEU A 43 0.28 -37.60 20.22
CA LEU A 43 -0.22 -38.55 21.20
C LEU A 43 -0.68 -37.84 22.49
N HIS A 44 0.08 -36.86 22.99
CA HIS A 44 -0.32 -36.05 24.14
C HIS A 44 -1.61 -35.27 23.86
N ILE A 45 -1.72 -34.63 22.69
CA ILE A 45 -2.95 -33.92 22.31
C ILE A 45 -4.13 -34.89 22.23
N ARG A 46 -3.92 -36.07 21.65
CA ARG A 46 -4.94 -37.12 21.61
C ARG A 46 -5.40 -37.49 23.02
N THR A 47 -4.48 -37.82 23.93
CA THR A 47 -4.80 -38.21 25.32
C THR A 47 -5.48 -37.08 26.09
N ASP A 48 -5.07 -35.83 25.87
CA ASP A 48 -5.70 -34.67 26.49
C ASP A 48 -7.14 -34.48 25.99
N LEU A 49 -7.36 -34.64 24.68
CA LEU A 49 -8.70 -34.64 24.10
C LEU A 49 -9.55 -35.82 24.59
N PHE A 50 -8.96 -36.85 25.23
CA PHE A 50 -9.68 -37.94 25.88
C PHE A 50 -10.34 -37.57 27.22
N ASP A 51 -9.87 -36.50 27.88
CA ASP A 51 -10.42 -36.06 29.17
C ASP A 51 -11.81 -35.39 28.99
N PRO A 52 -12.91 -36.03 29.46
CA PRO A 52 -14.27 -35.49 29.32
C PRO A 52 -14.51 -34.24 30.15
N SER A 53 -13.71 -34.00 31.19
CA SER A 53 -13.84 -32.85 32.09
C SER A 53 -13.20 -31.58 31.53
N ARG A 54 -12.21 -31.73 30.64
CA ARG A 54 -11.44 -30.62 30.07
C ARG A 54 -11.97 -30.12 28.73
N TYR A 55 -12.60 -30.97 27.93
CA TYR A 55 -13.00 -30.63 26.56
C TYR A 55 -14.49 -30.91 26.28
N LEU A 56 -15.36 -30.00 26.71
CA LEU A 56 -16.82 -30.06 26.53
C LEU A 56 -17.27 -30.14 25.07
N ALA A 57 -16.45 -29.66 24.13
CA ALA A 57 -16.71 -29.70 22.69
C ALA A 57 -16.94 -31.14 22.16
N ARG A 58 -16.44 -32.15 22.87
CA ARG A 58 -16.55 -33.59 22.52
C ARG A 58 -17.99 -34.11 22.48
N ASN A 59 -18.88 -33.47 23.22
CA ASN A 59 -20.31 -33.77 23.30
C ASN A 59 -21.16 -32.67 22.67
N CYS A 60 -20.55 -31.70 21.97
CA CYS A 60 -21.27 -30.64 21.30
C CYS A 60 -22.08 -31.21 20.12
N MET A 61 -23.40 -31.15 20.22
CA MET A 61 -24.32 -31.55 19.14
C MET A 61 -24.24 -30.61 17.92
N ARG A 62 -23.67 -29.40 18.07
CA ARG A 62 -23.51 -28.37 17.03
C ARG A 62 -22.04 -28.10 16.70
N PHE A 63 -21.18 -29.10 16.86
CA PHE A 63 -19.74 -28.96 16.72
C PHE A 63 -19.34 -28.34 15.37
N GLU A 64 -19.88 -28.83 14.26
CA GLU A 64 -19.57 -28.29 12.93
C GLU A 64 -19.92 -26.81 12.79
N GLN A 65 -21.09 -26.40 13.28
CA GLN A 65 -21.54 -25.01 13.25
C GLN A 65 -20.61 -24.11 14.07
N HIS A 66 -20.29 -24.51 15.31
CA HIS A 66 -19.37 -23.76 16.17
C HIS A 66 -17.96 -23.71 15.59
N MET A 67 -17.47 -24.81 15.01
CA MET A 67 -16.16 -24.88 14.38
C MET A 67 -16.10 -24.00 13.11
N SER A 68 -17.17 -23.94 12.33
CA SER A 68 -17.29 -23.01 11.20
C SER A 68 -17.20 -21.55 11.66
N VAL A 69 -17.96 -21.17 12.69
CA VAL A 69 -17.93 -19.82 13.25
C VAL A 69 -16.55 -19.48 13.84
N LEU A 70 -15.92 -20.41 14.56
CA LEU A 70 -14.58 -20.22 15.11
C LEU A 70 -13.53 -20.03 14.02
N ARG A 71 -13.58 -20.83 12.94
CA ARG A 71 -12.67 -20.69 11.80
C ARG A 71 -12.84 -19.33 11.13
N GLU A 72 -14.07 -18.89 10.92
CA GLU A 72 -14.33 -17.59 10.32
C GLU A 72 -13.86 -16.45 11.23
N ARG A 73 -14.12 -16.53 12.54
CA ARG A 73 -13.61 -15.56 13.52
C ARG A 73 -12.08 -15.47 13.48
N VAL A 74 -11.38 -16.59 13.53
CA VAL A 74 -9.90 -16.62 13.47
C VAL A 74 -9.37 -16.09 12.13
N ARG A 75 -10.07 -16.36 11.02
CA ARG A 75 -9.71 -15.82 9.71
C ARG A 75 -9.80 -14.30 9.70
N ILE A 76 -10.92 -13.76 10.21
CA ILE A 76 -11.16 -12.32 10.31
C ILE A 76 -10.14 -11.68 11.25
N GLU A 77 -9.92 -12.23 12.45
CA GLU A 77 -8.92 -11.74 13.41
C GLU A 77 -7.52 -11.66 12.77
N ARG A 78 -7.10 -12.69 12.04
CA ARG A 78 -5.83 -12.67 11.30
C ARG A 78 -5.79 -11.61 10.20
N GLN A 79 -6.90 -11.40 9.48
CA GLN A 79 -6.98 -10.34 8.47
C GLN A 79 -6.87 -8.96 9.10
N VAL A 80 -7.57 -8.73 10.22
CA VAL A 80 -7.51 -7.48 10.99
C VAL A 80 -6.08 -7.23 11.46
N SER A 81 -5.41 -8.20 12.08
CA SER A 81 -4.03 -8.03 12.53
C SER A 81 -3.06 -7.71 11.38
N ARG A 82 -3.23 -8.36 10.21
CA ARG A 82 -2.42 -8.04 9.02
C ARG A 82 -2.68 -6.63 8.51
N LEU A 83 -3.94 -6.22 8.41
CA LEU A 83 -4.33 -4.89 7.96
C LEU A 83 -3.83 -3.80 8.93
N GLN A 84 -3.96 -4.03 10.23
CA GLN A 84 -3.42 -3.15 11.28
C GLN A 84 -1.91 -2.98 11.15
N TYR A 85 -1.17 -4.05 10.85
CA TYR A 85 0.27 -3.96 10.59
C TYR A 85 0.56 -3.16 9.32
N SER A 86 -0.12 -3.43 8.20
CA SER A 86 0.12 -2.71 6.94
C SER A 86 -0.23 -1.21 7.00
N LEU A 87 -1.19 -0.84 7.84
CA LEU A 87 -1.60 0.54 8.08
C LEU A 87 -0.82 1.22 9.22
N SER A 88 0.07 0.48 9.89
CA SER A 88 0.91 1.08 10.93
C SER A 88 1.86 2.11 10.32
N VAL A 89 2.12 3.18 11.08
CA VAL A 89 3.01 4.27 10.66
C VAL A 89 4.40 3.75 10.30
N ASP A 90 4.91 2.77 11.05
CA ASP A 90 6.21 2.16 10.81
C ASP A 90 6.27 1.40 9.47
N ALA A 91 5.19 0.69 9.10
CA ALA A 91 5.08 0.02 7.80
C ALA A 91 4.92 1.04 6.66
N LEU A 92 4.22 2.15 6.88
CA LEU A 92 4.08 3.23 5.90
C LEU A 92 5.40 4.01 5.69
N GLN A 93 6.20 4.22 6.74
CA GLN A 93 7.52 4.84 6.64
C GLN A 93 8.54 3.99 5.86
N LEU A 94 8.35 2.67 5.87
CA LEU A 94 9.12 1.72 5.06
C LEU A 94 8.63 1.64 3.61
N SER A 95 7.46 2.22 3.29
CA SER A 95 6.97 2.26 1.92
C SER A 95 7.84 3.19 1.08
N GLU A 96 8.35 2.66 -0.04
CA GLU A 96 9.19 3.39 -0.99
C GLU A 96 8.51 4.66 -1.51
N GLU A 97 7.18 4.66 -1.64
CA GLU A 97 6.42 5.81 -2.10
C GLU A 97 6.41 6.96 -1.07
N TYR A 98 6.30 6.64 0.22
CA TYR A 98 6.30 7.65 1.29
C TYR A 98 7.68 8.29 1.45
N GLN A 99 8.74 7.49 1.32
CA GLN A 99 10.12 7.99 1.35
C GLN A 99 10.40 8.96 0.20
N LYS A 100 10.00 8.60 -1.02
CA LYS A 100 10.12 9.49 -2.19
C LYS A 100 9.38 10.82 -2.01
N ARG A 101 8.21 10.81 -1.36
CA ARG A 101 7.46 12.05 -1.06
C ARG A 101 8.20 12.94 -0.05
N ILE A 102 8.85 12.36 0.95
CA ILE A 102 9.67 13.11 1.92
C ILE A 102 10.89 13.71 1.22
N GLU A 103 11.60 12.92 0.43
CA GLU A 103 12.77 13.37 -0.34
C GLU A 103 12.42 14.52 -1.27
N LEU A 104 11.34 14.37 -2.05
CA LEU A 104 10.86 15.42 -2.95
C LEU A 104 10.50 16.71 -2.21
N LYS A 105 9.87 16.61 -1.03
CA LYS A 105 9.57 17.77 -0.19
C LYS A 105 10.86 18.46 0.28
N ALA A 106 11.86 17.69 0.68
CA ALA A 106 13.15 18.23 1.11
C ALA A 106 13.90 18.92 -0.05
N ASP A 107 13.90 18.32 -1.23
CA ASP A 107 14.53 18.88 -2.44
C ASP A 107 13.89 20.21 -2.87
N VAL A 108 12.56 20.28 -2.85
CA VAL A 108 11.81 21.50 -3.17
C VAL A 108 12.14 22.59 -2.18
N GLN A 109 12.18 22.28 -0.88
CA GLN A 109 12.54 23.24 0.16
C GLN A 109 13.98 23.76 -0.04
N SER A 110 14.94 22.84 -0.24
CA SER A 110 16.34 23.23 -0.46
C SER A 110 16.51 24.10 -1.71
N THR A 111 15.74 23.84 -2.76
CA THR A 111 15.74 24.66 -3.98
C THR A 111 15.16 26.05 -3.71
N SER A 112 14.07 26.15 -2.94
CA SER A 112 13.48 27.43 -2.52
C SER A 112 14.48 28.27 -1.75
N ASP A 113 15.11 27.68 -0.72
CA ASP A 113 16.11 28.34 0.12
C ASP A 113 17.31 28.83 -0.72
N TRP A 114 17.73 28.02 -1.70
CA TRP A 114 18.80 28.39 -2.63
C TRP A 114 18.41 29.58 -3.52
N ILE A 115 17.20 29.58 -4.08
CA ILE A 115 16.69 30.68 -4.92
C ILE A 115 16.61 31.97 -4.11
N GLU A 116 16.09 31.90 -2.89
CA GLU A 116 15.97 33.05 -1.99
C GLU A 116 17.34 33.65 -1.69
N SER A 117 18.32 32.83 -1.30
CA SER A 117 19.69 33.27 -1.05
C SER A 117 20.35 33.91 -2.28
N HIS A 118 20.16 33.32 -3.48
CA HIS A 118 20.71 33.90 -4.71
C HIS A 118 20.04 35.21 -5.11
N ALA A 119 18.73 35.34 -4.88
CA ALA A 119 18.01 36.57 -5.15
C ALA A 119 18.45 37.72 -4.23
N GLU A 120 18.71 37.43 -2.96
CA GLU A 120 19.29 38.40 -2.01
C GLU A 120 20.65 38.91 -2.50
N LEU A 121 21.53 38.01 -2.92
CA LEU A 121 22.87 38.36 -3.44
C LEU A 121 22.81 39.29 -4.65
N VAL A 122 21.86 39.06 -5.56
CA VAL A 122 21.71 39.84 -6.81
C VAL A 122 20.78 41.06 -6.62
N LYS A 123 20.21 41.26 -5.42
CA LYS A 123 19.19 42.28 -5.13
C LYS A 123 17.98 42.18 -6.08
N ALA A 124 17.65 40.96 -6.50
CA ALA A 124 16.48 40.71 -7.31
C ALA A 124 15.23 40.82 -6.43
N ARG A 125 14.20 41.52 -6.91
CA ARG A 125 12.88 41.47 -6.27
C ARG A 125 12.21 40.16 -6.65
N ILE A 126 12.19 39.20 -5.73
CA ILE A 126 11.21 38.12 -5.79
C ILE A 126 9.88 38.78 -5.41
N ALA A 127 8.91 38.79 -6.33
CA ALA A 127 7.56 39.24 -5.99
C ALA A 127 7.06 38.39 -4.82
N ASP A 128 6.58 39.06 -3.76
CA ASP A 128 6.11 38.46 -2.51
C ASP A 128 5.36 37.15 -2.78
N VAL A 129 6.06 36.03 -2.54
CA VAL A 129 5.52 34.67 -2.64
C VAL A 129 4.78 34.45 -1.33
N GLY A 130 3.70 35.20 -1.12
CA GLY A 130 2.85 35.11 0.06
C GLY A 130 2.15 33.76 0.23
N ASP A 131 2.50 32.76 -0.56
CA ASP A 131 1.97 31.41 -0.45
C ASP A 131 3.09 30.49 0.00
N GLU A 132 3.02 30.09 1.27
CA GLU A 132 3.65 28.89 1.80
C GLU A 132 3.56 27.75 0.76
N LEU A 133 4.67 27.06 0.50
CA LEU A 133 4.73 26.03 -0.55
C LEU A 133 3.60 25.01 -0.35
N ARG A 134 2.68 24.98 -1.32
CA ARG A 134 1.48 24.12 -1.29
C ARG A 134 1.79 22.72 -1.76
N TYR A 135 2.36 21.92 -0.86
CA TYR A 135 2.75 20.52 -1.10
C TYR A 135 1.55 19.60 -1.38
N ASP A 136 0.34 19.98 -0.94
CA ASP A 136 -0.92 19.29 -1.20
C ASP A 136 -1.24 19.19 -2.69
N LEU A 137 -0.90 20.22 -3.48
CA LEU A 137 -1.12 20.21 -4.92
C LEU A 137 -0.05 19.44 -5.71
N MET A 138 1.09 19.13 -5.12
CA MET A 138 2.18 18.43 -5.82
C MET A 138 1.74 17.05 -6.31
N GLN A 139 1.02 16.31 -5.44
CA GLN A 139 0.49 14.99 -5.79
C GLN A 139 -0.59 15.08 -6.88
N VAL A 140 -1.45 16.09 -6.78
CA VAL A 140 -2.55 16.36 -7.73
C VAL A 140 -1.97 16.62 -9.12
N VAL A 141 -0.96 17.48 -9.22
CA VAL A 141 -0.28 17.82 -10.47
C VAL A 141 0.47 16.60 -11.03
N TYR A 142 1.07 15.76 -10.19
CA TYR A 142 1.75 14.53 -10.64
C TYR A 142 0.78 13.55 -11.31
N HIS A 143 -0.36 13.24 -10.68
CA HIS A 143 -1.39 12.41 -11.29
C HIS A 143 -2.04 13.08 -12.50
N TRP A 144 -2.08 14.40 -12.52
CA TRP A 144 -2.47 15.13 -13.73
C TRP A 144 -1.43 14.97 -14.86
N ALA A 145 -0.13 15.09 -14.62
CA ALA A 145 0.84 14.72 -15.66
C ALA A 145 0.74 13.21 -16.03
N SER A 146 0.26 12.41 -15.07
CA SER A 146 -0.11 10.98 -15.13
C SER A 146 -1.07 10.54 -16.24
N GLY A 147 -1.94 11.45 -16.67
CA GLY A 147 -3.12 11.15 -17.49
C GLY A 147 -4.40 10.81 -16.70
N MET A 148 -4.40 10.95 -15.37
CA MET A 148 -5.60 10.72 -14.54
C MET A 148 -6.71 11.74 -14.87
N PRO A 149 -8.00 11.35 -14.95
CA PRO A 149 -9.08 12.28 -15.27
C PRO A 149 -9.27 13.34 -14.16
N PHE A 150 -9.78 14.52 -14.53
CA PHE A 150 -9.95 15.65 -13.59
C PHE A 150 -10.83 15.28 -12.40
N SER A 151 -11.86 14.44 -12.62
CA SER A 151 -12.76 13.94 -11.58
C SER A 151 -12.06 13.19 -10.45
N GLU A 152 -11.01 12.42 -10.76
CA GLU A 152 -10.30 11.64 -9.76
C GLU A 152 -9.33 12.52 -8.96
N ILE A 153 -8.58 13.40 -9.63
CA ILE A 153 -7.61 14.26 -8.94
C ILE A 153 -8.28 15.27 -7.98
N MET A 154 -9.53 15.65 -8.24
CA MET A 154 -10.32 16.48 -7.31
C MET A 154 -10.59 15.79 -5.98
N THR A 155 -10.62 14.46 -5.94
CA THR A 155 -10.87 13.71 -4.71
C THR A 155 -9.62 13.53 -3.85
N MET A 156 -8.45 13.92 -4.36
CA MET A 156 -7.16 13.76 -3.70
C MET A 156 -6.78 14.93 -2.79
N THR A 157 -7.47 16.06 -2.91
CA THR A 157 -7.22 17.28 -2.15
C THR A 157 -8.54 17.96 -1.81
N ASP A 158 -8.58 18.69 -0.69
CA ASP A 158 -9.72 19.53 -0.31
C ASP A 158 -9.69 20.90 -1.01
N ALA A 159 -8.70 21.15 -1.88
CA ALA A 159 -8.58 22.39 -2.63
C ALA A 159 -9.69 22.55 -3.68
N GLN A 160 -10.22 23.77 -3.80
CA GLN A 160 -11.21 24.10 -4.82
C GLN A 160 -10.69 23.87 -6.24
N GLU A 161 -11.56 23.43 -7.14
CA GLU A 161 -11.25 23.08 -8.53
C GLU A 161 -10.61 24.25 -9.28
N GLY A 162 -11.13 25.45 -9.08
CA GLY A 162 -10.58 26.66 -9.69
C GLY A 162 -9.18 27.00 -9.19
N LEU A 163 -8.78 26.55 -8.00
CA LEU A 163 -7.42 26.68 -7.48
C LEU A 163 -6.48 25.66 -8.14
N ILE A 164 -6.95 24.42 -8.35
CA ILE A 164 -6.23 23.36 -9.05
C ILE A 164 -5.94 23.79 -10.50
N VAL A 165 -6.97 24.24 -11.23
CA VAL A 165 -6.84 24.70 -12.63
C VAL A 165 -5.84 25.85 -12.73
N ARG A 166 -5.97 26.88 -11.89
CA ARG A 166 -5.03 28.02 -11.86
C ARG A 166 -3.61 27.59 -11.53
N CYS A 167 -3.43 26.63 -10.62
CA CYS A 167 -2.11 26.12 -10.28
C CYS A 167 -1.45 25.43 -11.47
N ILE A 168 -2.16 24.55 -12.18
CA ILE A 168 -1.63 23.84 -13.35
C ILE A 168 -1.35 24.82 -14.50
N GLN A 169 -2.22 25.81 -14.73
CA GLN A 169 -1.98 26.84 -15.75
C GLN A 169 -0.74 27.68 -15.42
N ARG A 170 -0.59 28.15 -14.17
CA ARG A 170 0.59 28.89 -13.72
C ARG A 170 1.86 28.05 -13.86
N LEU A 171 1.81 26.77 -13.49
CA LEU A 171 2.92 25.84 -13.70
C LEU A 171 3.27 25.71 -15.18
N GLY A 172 2.27 25.65 -16.06
CA GLY A 172 2.47 25.62 -17.50
C GLY A 172 3.18 26.85 -18.06
N GLU A 173 2.92 28.04 -17.52
CA GLU A 173 3.68 29.25 -17.88
C GLU A 173 5.11 29.20 -17.34
N VAL A 174 5.31 28.80 -16.09
CA VAL A 174 6.65 28.64 -15.50
C VAL A 174 7.51 27.63 -16.29
N CYS A 175 6.93 26.51 -16.73
CA CYS A 175 7.64 25.56 -17.59
C CYS A 175 8.09 26.19 -18.92
N LYS A 176 7.30 27.09 -19.52
CA LYS A 176 7.70 27.82 -20.74
C LYS A 176 8.86 28.77 -20.46
N ASP A 177 8.82 29.47 -19.33
CA ASP A 177 9.87 30.40 -18.93
C ASP A 177 11.19 29.66 -18.66
N ILE A 178 11.15 28.55 -17.92
CA ILE A 178 12.32 27.70 -17.66
C ILE A 178 12.86 27.13 -18.96
N ARG A 179 11.99 26.64 -19.86
CA ARG A 179 12.42 26.15 -21.19
C ARG A 179 13.15 27.23 -21.98
N ASN A 180 12.62 28.45 -22.00
CA ASN A 180 13.25 29.58 -22.70
C ASN A 180 14.60 29.95 -22.06
N ALA A 181 14.68 29.95 -20.73
CA ALA A 181 15.92 30.17 -19.99
C ALA A 181 16.96 29.07 -20.28
N ALA A 182 16.56 27.80 -20.28
CA ALA A 182 17.43 26.66 -20.60
C ALA A 182 18.05 26.80 -22.01
N ARG A 183 17.26 27.27 -22.98
CA ARG A 183 17.76 27.58 -24.33
C ARG A 183 18.83 28.67 -24.33
N ILE A 184 18.66 29.72 -23.51
CA ILE A 184 19.61 30.83 -23.40
C ILE A 184 20.90 30.38 -22.69
N VAL A 185 20.79 29.57 -21.65
CA VAL A 185 21.91 29.01 -20.89
C VAL A 185 22.68 27.96 -21.71
N GLY A 186 22.03 27.32 -22.66
CA GLY A 186 22.62 26.25 -23.49
C GLY A 186 22.49 24.86 -22.85
N ASP A 187 21.45 24.62 -22.05
CA ASP A 187 21.14 23.30 -21.49
C ASP A 187 20.01 22.63 -22.30
N PRO A 188 20.35 21.76 -23.27
CA PRO A 188 19.34 21.09 -24.10
C PRO A 188 18.54 20.04 -23.33
N ALA A 189 19.12 19.41 -22.29
CA ALA A 189 18.44 18.38 -21.52
C ALA A 189 17.30 19.00 -20.69
N LEU A 190 17.57 20.14 -20.05
CA LEU A 190 16.54 20.88 -19.33
C LEU A 190 15.45 21.42 -20.26
N HIS A 191 15.83 21.92 -21.44
CA HIS A 191 14.88 22.39 -22.45
C HIS A 191 13.90 21.28 -22.88
N GLU A 192 14.42 20.11 -23.26
CA GLU A 192 13.60 18.98 -23.68
C GLU A 192 12.72 18.47 -22.53
N LYS A 193 13.27 18.38 -21.31
CA LYS A 193 12.50 17.97 -20.13
C LYS A 193 11.31 18.91 -19.85
N MET A 194 11.51 20.22 -19.97
CA MET A 194 10.42 21.19 -19.78
C MET A 194 9.40 21.14 -20.92
N GLU A 195 9.80 20.80 -22.15
CA GLU A 195 8.87 20.56 -23.26
C GLU A 195 7.95 19.38 -22.96
N GLN A 196 8.53 18.25 -22.53
CA GLN A 196 7.80 17.03 -22.18
C GLN A 196 6.80 17.28 -21.04
N VAL A 197 7.23 17.97 -19.99
CA VAL A 197 6.34 18.34 -18.87
C VAL A 197 5.20 19.24 -19.34
N SER A 198 5.50 20.25 -20.17
CA SER A 198 4.47 21.15 -20.71
C SER A 198 3.43 20.41 -21.55
N ALA A 199 3.86 19.43 -22.34
CA ALA A 199 2.95 18.59 -23.13
C ALA A 199 2.08 17.69 -22.23
N ALA A 200 2.65 17.10 -21.18
CA ALA A 200 1.93 16.20 -20.27
C ALA A 200 0.80 16.88 -19.49
N ILE A 201 0.99 18.15 -19.11
CA ILE A 201 -0.01 18.90 -18.33
C ILE A 201 -1.07 19.59 -19.20
N LYS A 202 -0.78 19.87 -20.47
CA LYS A 202 -1.69 20.57 -21.41
C LYS A 202 -2.76 19.65 -21.97
N ARG A 203 -3.81 19.44 -21.19
CA ARG A 203 -4.95 18.59 -21.59
C ARG A 203 -6.29 19.09 -21.06
N ASP A 204 -7.35 18.68 -21.75
CA ASP A 204 -8.75 18.79 -21.36
C ASP A 204 -9.17 20.15 -20.74
N ILE A 205 -9.94 20.07 -19.65
CA ILE A 205 -10.61 21.17 -18.97
C ILE A 205 -9.68 22.25 -18.45
N VAL A 206 -8.42 21.90 -18.15
CA VAL A 206 -7.45 22.84 -17.57
C VAL A 206 -6.98 23.87 -18.61
N PHE A 207 -7.00 23.51 -19.90
CA PHE A 207 -6.59 24.38 -21.00
C PHE A 207 -7.71 24.63 -22.01
N ALA A 208 -8.96 24.44 -21.59
CA ALA A 208 -10.12 24.80 -22.39
C ALA A 208 -10.10 26.29 -22.74
N ALA A 209 -10.45 26.63 -23.98
CA ALA A 209 -10.48 28.02 -24.44
C ALA A 209 -11.50 28.84 -23.65
N SER A 210 -11.15 30.10 -23.37
CA SER A 210 -12.09 31.04 -22.76
C SER A 210 -13.27 31.29 -23.70
N LEU A 211 -14.47 31.37 -23.13
CA LEU A 211 -15.69 31.71 -23.85
C LEU A 211 -15.68 33.17 -24.35
N TYR A 212 -14.79 34.02 -23.83
CA TYR A 212 -14.63 35.41 -24.25
C TYR A 212 -13.69 35.60 -25.45
N THR A 213 -12.84 34.62 -25.74
CA THR A 213 -11.86 34.68 -26.84
C THR A 213 -12.28 33.85 -28.05
N SER A 214 -13.43 33.16 -27.95
CA SER A 214 -14.06 32.40 -29.03
C SER A 214 -15.19 33.23 -29.63
N MET A 215 -14.83 34.37 -30.24
CA MET A 215 -15.73 35.17 -31.06
C MET A 215 -15.01 35.55 -32.36
#